data_AF-A0A1Y6L461-F1
#
_entry.id   AF-A0A1Y6L461-F1
#
_cell.length_a   1.000
_cell.length_b   1.000
_cell.length_c   1.000
_cell.angle_alpha   90.00
_cell.angle_beta   90.00
_cell.angle_gamma   90.00
#
_symmetry.space_group_name_H-M   'P 1'
#
loop_
_entity.id
_entity.type
_entity.pdbx_description
1 polymer ?
#
loop_
_entity_poly.entity_id
_entity_poly.type
_entity_poly.pdbx_seq_one_letter_code
_entity_poly.pdbx_strand_id
1 'polypeptide(L)'
;MVELAECPSSQGRPKSDVQMLRMDELAELGYCCFCSILQIGNETFINENPEKVRAFMRAPVMGSELNRRIFERAFAYFSKNLRNVARDWEQVTRYGKRLGVLAEGFTPNYTNQFLEWTGEGEQADPTGDQKRMVELQKVVAEEGGFRRLGVRRTATAGA
;
A
#
# COMPACT_ATOMS: atom_id res chain seq x y z
N MET A 1 1.43 13.44 -3.65
CA MET A 1 1.30 14.04 -5.00
C MET A 1 0.02 14.83 -5.21
N VAL A 2 -1.08 14.55 -4.49
CA VAL A 2 -2.32 15.36 -4.55
C VAL A 2 -2.02 16.83 -4.25
N GLU A 3 -1.36 17.12 -3.13
CA GLU A 3 -0.95 18.48 -2.77
C GLU A 3 -0.06 19.15 -3.83
N LEU A 4 0.92 18.41 -4.36
CA LEU A 4 1.78 18.89 -5.45
C LEU A 4 0.98 19.18 -6.74
N ALA A 5 -0.09 18.44 -7.03
CA ALA A 5 -0.95 18.67 -8.18
C ALA A 5 -1.93 19.84 -7.98
N GLU A 6 -2.34 20.12 -6.74
CA GLU A 6 -3.17 21.29 -6.42
C GLU A 6 -2.38 22.62 -6.58
N CYS A 7 -1.06 22.60 -6.37
CA CYS A 7 -0.22 23.80 -6.47
C CYS A 7 -0.15 24.42 -7.89
N PRO A 8 0.05 23.65 -8.98
CA PRO A 8 -0.09 24.17 -10.35
C PRO A 8 -1.51 24.63 -10.66
N SER A 9 -2.53 23.94 -10.15
CA SER A 9 -3.94 24.32 -10.37
C SER A 9 -4.27 25.69 -9.77
N SER A 10 -3.74 26.00 -8.57
CA SER A 10 -3.92 27.34 -7.99
C SER A 10 -3.19 28.45 -8.77
N GLN A 11 -2.29 28.08 -9.68
CA GLN A 11 -1.56 28.99 -10.58
C GLN A 11 -2.12 28.97 -12.02
N GLY A 12 -3.26 28.34 -12.26
CA GLY A 12 -3.86 28.24 -13.61
C GLY A 12 -3.14 27.27 -14.55
N ARG A 13 -2.27 26.40 -14.03
CA ARG A 13 -1.53 25.38 -14.78
C ARG A 13 -2.22 24.02 -14.68
N PRO A 14 -2.09 23.16 -15.71
CA PRO A 14 -2.73 21.86 -15.69
C PRO A 14 -2.09 20.92 -14.65
N LYS A 15 -2.91 20.10 -13.98
CA LYS A 15 -2.45 19.08 -13.00
C LYS A 15 -1.48 18.07 -13.62
N SER A 16 -1.55 17.88 -14.95
CA SER A 16 -0.66 17.00 -15.72
C SER A 16 0.80 17.46 -15.72
N ASP A 17 1.10 18.69 -15.32
CA ASP A 17 2.49 19.16 -15.17
C ASP A 17 3.23 18.41 -14.05
N VAL A 18 2.50 17.77 -13.13
CA VAL A 18 3.08 16.95 -12.06
C VAL A 18 3.16 15.50 -12.53
N GLN A 19 4.38 15.06 -12.83
CA GLN A 19 4.71 13.70 -13.25
C GLN A 19 5.58 13.00 -12.20
N MET A 20 5.73 11.68 -12.34
CA MET A 20 6.60 10.88 -11.48
C MET A 20 7.35 9.83 -12.28
N LEU A 21 8.64 9.67 -11.99
CA LEU A 21 9.39 8.49 -12.41
C LEU A 21 9.15 7.38 -11.38
N ARG A 22 8.60 6.26 -11.84
CA ARG A 22 8.23 5.12 -11.00
C ARG A 22 9.49 4.32 -10.65
N MET A 23 9.87 4.31 -9.38
CA MET A 23 11.05 3.58 -8.91
C MET A 23 10.97 2.07 -9.17
N ASP A 24 9.78 1.47 -9.11
CA ASP A 24 9.59 0.05 -9.44
C ASP A 24 9.85 -0.26 -10.91
N GLU A 25 9.59 0.69 -11.82
CA GLU A 25 9.95 0.55 -13.23
C GLU A 25 11.45 0.71 -13.42
N LEU A 26 12.04 1.75 -12.81
CA LEU A 26 13.49 2.00 -12.86
C LEU A 26 14.32 0.86 -12.25
N ALA A 27 13.80 0.16 -11.24
CA ALA A 27 14.46 -0.95 -10.56
C ALA A 27 14.04 -2.33 -11.09
N GLU A 28 13.20 -2.38 -12.14
CA GLU A 28 12.69 -3.62 -12.77
C GLU A 28 12.00 -4.57 -11.78
N LEU A 29 11.22 -4.01 -10.85
CA LEU A 29 10.47 -4.75 -9.83
C LEU A 29 9.05 -5.12 -10.27
N GLY A 30 8.53 -4.48 -11.33
CA GLY A 30 7.19 -4.74 -11.88
C GLY A 30 6.04 -4.10 -11.09
N TYR A 31 6.14 -4.00 -9.77
CA TYR A 31 5.23 -3.26 -8.90
C TYR A 31 5.93 -2.71 -7.66
N CYS A 32 5.33 -1.69 -7.03
CA CYS A 32 5.91 -0.97 -5.90
C CYS A 32 5.67 -1.66 -4.54
N CYS A 33 6.04 -2.94 -4.43
CA CYS A 33 5.90 -3.72 -3.18
C CYS A 33 6.62 -3.07 -1.99
N PHE A 34 7.76 -2.43 -2.23
CA PHE A 34 8.55 -1.73 -1.21
C PHE A 34 7.87 -0.46 -0.65
N CYS A 35 6.86 0.09 -1.33
CA CYS A 35 6.16 1.30 -0.89
C CYS A 35 5.00 1.02 0.09
N SER A 36 4.75 -0.24 0.44
CA SER A 36 3.64 -0.59 1.34
C SER A 36 3.82 0.10 2.69
N ILE A 37 2.85 0.92 3.08
CA ILE A 37 2.85 1.58 4.40
C ILE A 37 2.36 0.55 5.42
N LEU A 38 3.24 0.19 6.34
CA LEU A 38 2.96 -0.79 7.39
C LEU A 38 2.74 -0.08 8.72
N GLN A 39 1.82 -0.61 9.52
CA GLN A 39 1.77 -0.27 10.92
C GLN A 39 2.84 -1.10 11.64
N ILE A 40 3.83 -0.43 12.22
CA ILE A 40 4.95 -1.08 12.94
C ILE A 40 4.78 -0.80 14.43
N GLY A 41 5.01 -1.81 15.26
CA GLY A 41 5.09 -1.65 16.71
C GLY A 41 6.19 -2.53 17.27
N ASN A 42 6.79 -2.11 18.38
CA ASN A 42 7.75 -2.92 19.12
C ASN A 42 7.06 -4.19 19.66
N GLU A 43 7.71 -5.34 19.50
CA GLU A 43 7.13 -6.64 19.86
C GLU A 43 6.72 -6.73 21.34
N THR A 44 7.60 -6.31 22.26
CA THR A 44 7.31 -6.27 23.70
C THR A 44 6.09 -5.40 23.98
N PHE A 45 6.04 -4.20 23.41
CA PHE A 45 4.92 -3.28 23.60
C PHE A 45 3.60 -3.83 23.07
N ILE A 46 3.60 -4.45 21.89
CA ILE A 46 2.40 -5.07 21.28
C ILE A 46 1.87 -6.18 22.18
N ASN A 47 2.76 -7.05 22.66
CA ASN A 47 2.39 -8.20 23.50
C ASN A 47 1.85 -7.76 24.87
N GLU A 48 2.41 -6.71 25.45
CA GLU A 48 2.04 -6.22 26.77
C GLU A 48 0.85 -5.25 26.77
N ASN A 49 0.49 -4.64 25.63
CA ASN A 49 -0.50 -3.55 25.56
C ASN A 49 -1.51 -3.67 24.39
N PRO A 50 -2.19 -4.82 24.20
CA PRO A 50 -3.03 -5.05 23.03
C PRO A 50 -4.22 -4.08 22.92
N GLU A 51 -4.80 -3.63 24.03
CA GLU A 51 -5.91 -2.66 24.06
C GLU A 51 -5.50 -1.25 23.61
N LYS A 52 -4.28 -0.81 23.94
CA LYS A 52 -3.75 0.48 23.49
C LYS A 52 -3.44 0.48 22.00
N VAL A 53 -2.89 -0.63 21.49
CA VAL A 53 -2.68 -0.83 20.06
C VAL A 53 -4.02 -0.71 19.32
N ARG A 54 -5.08 -1.36 19.81
CA ARG A 54 -6.44 -1.24 19.23
C ARG A 54 -6.97 0.19 19.28
N ALA A 55 -6.69 0.95 20.33
CA ALA A 55 -7.12 2.34 20.48
C ALA A 55 -6.40 3.30 19.53
N PHE A 56 -5.09 3.12 19.33
CA PHE A 56 -4.28 3.90 18.40
C PHE A 56 -4.85 3.87 16.97
N MET A 57 -5.34 2.70 16.54
CA MET A 57 -5.94 2.51 15.21
C MET A 57 -7.22 3.33 14.96
N ARG A 58 -7.73 4.06 15.95
CA ARG A 58 -9.00 4.82 15.88
C ARG A 58 -8.85 6.36 15.86
N ALA A 59 -7.62 6.91 15.80
CA ALA A 59 -7.39 8.35 15.96
C ALA A 59 -7.86 9.19 14.74
N PRO A 60 -8.69 10.25 14.92
CA PRO A 60 -9.21 11.05 13.82
C PRO A 60 -8.55 12.44 13.70
N VAL A 61 -7.70 12.64 12.69
CA VAL A 61 -7.34 13.98 12.18
C VAL A 61 -7.33 13.93 10.65
N MET A 62 -8.50 13.99 10.00
CA MET A 62 -8.61 13.94 8.52
C MET A 62 -9.73 14.81 7.93
N GLY A 63 -10.17 15.87 8.63
CA GLY A 63 -11.38 16.63 8.24
C GLY A 63 -11.26 17.67 7.12
N SER A 64 -10.07 17.95 6.58
CA SER A 64 -9.90 18.97 5.52
C SER A 64 -10.23 18.44 4.13
N GLU A 65 -10.64 19.30 3.20
CA GLU A 65 -10.88 18.94 1.79
C GLU A 65 -9.64 18.33 1.10
N LEU A 66 -8.44 18.83 1.40
CA LEU A 66 -7.19 18.23 0.91
C LEU A 66 -7.02 16.79 1.42
N ASN A 67 -7.19 16.57 2.71
CA ASN A 67 -7.16 15.23 3.32
C ASN A 67 -8.24 14.30 2.77
N ARG A 68 -9.42 14.83 2.41
CA ARG A 68 -10.47 14.06 1.75
C ARG A 68 -10.01 13.56 0.37
N ARG A 69 -9.41 14.42 -0.46
CA ARG A 69 -8.84 14.03 -1.76
C ARG A 69 -7.68 13.05 -1.64
N ILE A 70 -6.83 13.23 -0.63
CA ILE A 70 -5.76 12.27 -0.30
C ILE A 70 -6.37 10.92 0.06
N PHE A 71 -7.43 10.91 0.88
CA PHE A 71 -8.11 9.69 1.29
C PHE A 71 -8.80 8.98 0.11
N GLU A 72 -9.46 9.70 -0.79
CA GLU A 72 -10.03 9.15 -2.03
C GLU A 72 -8.97 8.44 -2.88
N ARG A 73 -7.79 9.07 -3.05
CA ARG A 73 -6.66 8.47 -3.78
C ARG A 73 -5.98 7.32 -3.05
N ALA A 74 -6.05 7.27 -1.72
CA ALA A 74 -5.51 6.18 -0.90
C ALA A 74 -6.48 5.00 -0.78
N PHE A 75 -7.78 5.23 -0.95
CA PHE A 75 -8.83 4.26 -0.63
C PHE A 75 -8.68 2.90 -1.33
N ALA A 76 -8.25 2.93 -2.59
CA ALA A 76 -8.03 1.74 -3.42
C ALA A 76 -6.88 0.86 -2.90
N TYR A 77 -5.94 1.43 -2.15
CA TYR A 77 -4.73 0.75 -1.66
C TYR A 77 -4.86 0.20 -0.25
N PHE A 78 -5.91 0.56 0.51
CA PHE A 78 -6.09 -0.01 1.84
C PHE A 78 -6.22 -1.52 1.75
N SER A 79 -5.35 -2.22 2.47
CA SER A 79 -5.47 -3.65 2.65
C SER A 79 -6.82 -3.97 3.28
N LYS A 80 -7.59 -4.86 2.63
CA LYS A 80 -8.89 -5.33 3.14
C LYS A 80 -8.75 -6.14 4.43
N ASN A 81 -7.60 -6.79 4.61
CA ASN A 81 -7.41 -7.85 5.58
C ASN A 81 -6.13 -7.69 6.40
N LEU A 82 -5.39 -6.58 6.23
CA LEU A 82 -4.12 -6.28 6.92
C LEU A 82 -3.05 -7.38 6.83
N ARG A 83 -3.21 -8.35 5.91
CA ARG A 83 -2.33 -9.51 5.81
C ARG A 83 -1.04 -9.12 5.10
N ASN A 84 0.08 -9.53 5.69
CA ASN A 84 1.36 -9.49 5.02
C ASN A 84 1.37 -10.45 3.83
N VAL A 85 1.81 -9.97 2.67
CA VAL A 85 1.90 -10.72 1.42
C VAL A 85 3.30 -11.30 1.30
N ALA A 86 3.42 -12.63 1.41
CA ALA A 86 4.72 -13.32 1.45
C ALA A 86 5.59 -13.01 0.21
N ARG A 87 4.99 -13.12 -0.98
CA ARG A 87 5.62 -12.75 -2.26
C ARG A 87 6.25 -11.37 -2.24
N ASP A 88 5.55 -10.37 -1.70
CA ASP A 88 6.02 -8.99 -1.68
C ASP A 88 7.21 -8.87 -0.71
N TRP A 89 7.13 -9.51 0.46
CA TRP A 89 8.24 -9.57 1.43
C TRP A 89 9.49 -10.26 0.87
N GLU A 90 9.33 -11.36 0.13
CA GLU A 90 10.44 -12.04 -0.56
C GLU A 90 11.11 -11.14 -1.59
N GLN A 91 10.31 -10.42 -2.39
CA GLN A 91 10.82 -9.51 -3.40
C GLN A 91 11.56 -8.32 -2.78
N VAL A 92 10.97 -7.67 -1.77
CA VAL A 92 11.58 -6.53 -1.06
C VAL A 92 12.85 -6.96 -0.34
N THR A 93 12.87 -8.15 0.24
CA THR A 93 14.07 -8.70 0.90
C THR A 93 15.20 -8.93 -0.10
N ARG A 94 14.91 -9.54 -1.25
CA ARG A 94 15.91 -9.69 -2.33
C ARG A 94 16.42 -8.34 -2.82
N TYR A 95 15.51 -7.37 -2.98
CA TYR A 95 15.89 -6.04 -3.41
C TYR A 95 16.77 -5.33 -2.37
N GLY A 96 16.46 -5.44 -1.08
CA GLY A 96 17.29 -4.89 0.00
C GLY A 96 18.69 -5.53 0.07
N LYS A 97 18.81 -6.82 -0.21
CA LYS A 97 20.11 -7.51 -0.35
C LYS A 97 20.90 -6.97 -1.56
N ARG A 98 20.24 -6.83 -2.72
CA ARG A 98 20.84 -6.24 -3.93
C ARG A 98 21.37 -4.81 -3.69
N LEU A 99 20.67 -4.03 -2.88
CA LEU A 99 21.08 -2.66 -2.50
C LEU A 99 22.21 -2.63 -1.44
N GLY A 100 22.55 -3.78 -0.84
CA GLY A 100 23.54 -3.86 0.25
C GLY A 100 23.05 -3.33 1.59
N VAL A 101 21.74 -3.10 1.75
CA VAL A 101 21.15 -2.60 3.01
C VAL A 101 20.65 -3.73 3.92
N LEU A 102 20.50 -4.94 3.39
CA LEU A 102 20.19 -6.16 4.15
C LEU A 102 21.32 -7.17 4.02
N ALA A 103 21.63 -7.85 5.12
CA ALA A 103 22.59 -8.94 5.12
C ALA A 103 22.08 -10.14 4.31
N GLU A 104 22.99 -10.97 3.77
CA GLU A 104 22.63 -12.18 3.02
C GLU A 104 21.79 -13.17 3.84
N GLY A 105 22.06 -13.26 5.15
CA GLY A 105 21.31 -14.09 6.09
C GLY A 105 20.02 -13.45 6.63
N PHE A 106 19.61 -12.26 6.16
CA PHE A 106 18.43 -11.59 6.68
C PHE A 106 17.14 -12.37 6.36
N THR A 107 16.32 -12.57 7.40
CA THR A 107 14.99 -13.19 7.32
C THR A 107 13.91 -12.10 7.41
N PRO A 108 12.90 -12.12 6.53
CA PRO A 108 11.77 -11.18 6.60
C PRO A 108 11.13 -11.15 7.99
N ASN A 109 10.98 -9.97 8.56
CA ASN A 109 10.49 -9.74 9.92
C ASN A 109 9.01 -9.32 9.92
N TYR A 110 8.14 -10.23 9.47
CA TYR A 110 6.69 -10.04 9.50
C TYR A 110 5.98 -11.25 10.10
N THR A 111 4.77 -11.04 10.64
CA THR A 111 3.91 -12.12 11.11
C THR A 111 2.46 -11.82 10.79
N ASN A 112 1.70 -12.88 10.50
CA ASN A 112 0.24 -12.84 10.38
C ASN A 112 -0.45 -13.59 11.53
N GLN A 113 0.30 -14.05 12.53
CA GLN A 113 -0.22 -14.91 13.61
C GLN A 113 -1.27 -14.23 14.50
N PHE A 114 -1.27 -12.89 14.53
CA PHE A 114 -2.23 -12.09 15.29
C PHE A 114 -3.51 -11.74 14.50
N LEU A 115 -3.63 -12.21 13.26
CA LEU A 115 -4.84 -12.01 12.45
C LEU A 115 -5.81 -13.16 12.73
N GLU A 116 -6.99 -12.83 13.27
CA GLU A 116 -7.99 -13.80 13.68
C GLU A 116 -8.93 -14.24 12.54
N TRP A 117 -8.87 -13.57 11.38
CA TRP A 117 -9.71 -13.88 10.21
C TRP A 117 -8.96 -14.73 9.18
N THR A 118 -9.70 -15.64 8.55
CA THR A 118 -9.22 -16.40 7.39
C THR A 118 -9.06 -15.45 6.20
N GLY A 119 -7.84 -15.36 5.68
CA GLY A 119 -7.54 -14.49 4.54
C GLY A 119 -8.02 -15.10 3.23
N GLU A 120 -8.37 -14.25 2.26
CA GLU A 120 -8.54 -14.65 0.86
C GLU A 120 -7.20 -15.11 0.27
N GLY A 121 -7.23 -15.90 -0.81
CA GLY A 121 -6.01 -16.36 -1.49
C GLY A 121 -5.20 -15.24 -2.14
N GLU A 122 -4.08 -15.60 -2.75
CA GLU A 122 -3.18 -14.65 -3.39
C GLU A 122 -3.82 -14.00 -4.62
N GLN A 123 -3.31 -12.83 -5.01
CA GLN A 123 -3.71 -12.18 -6.25
C GLN A 123 -3.33 -13.07 -7.44
N ALA A 124 -4.29 -13.33 -8.32
CA ALA A 124 -4.04 -14.17 -9.50
C ALA A 124 -3.17 -13.47 -10.57
N ASP A 125 -3.24 -12.13 -10.67
CA ASP A 125 -2.51 -11.36 -11.68
C ASP A 125 -2.05 -10.00 -11.11
N PRO A 126 -0.98 -9.98 -10.29
CA PRO A 126 -0.54 -8.78 -9.58
C PRO A 126 -0.10 -7.65 -10.54
N THR A 127 0.56 -8.02 -11.63
CA THR A 127 1.02 -7.06 -12.65
C THR A 127 -0.14 -6.47 -13.43
N GLY A 128 -1.12 -7.27 -13.83
CA GLY A 128 -2.33 -6.74 -14.47
C GLY A 128 -3.20 -5.94 -13.51
N ASP A 129 -3.30 -6.34 -12.24
CA ASP A 129 -3.94 -5.53 -11.19
C ASP A 129 -3.24 -4.17 -11.05
N GLN A 130 -1.91 -4.13 -11.09
CA GLN A 130 -1.15 -2.88 -11.03
C GLN A 130 -1.48 -1.96 -12.21
N LYS A 131 -1.56 -2.48 -13.44
CA LYS A 131 -1.96 -1.69 -14.62
C LYS A 131 -3.38 -1.15 -14.50
N ARG A 132 -4.32 -1.98 -14.04
CA ARG A 132 -5.71 -1.54 -13.78
C ARG A 132 -5.77 -0.49 -12.68
N MET A 133 -4.89 -0.57 -11.68
CA MET A 133 -4.82 0.41 -10.60
C MET A 133 -4.37 1.77 -11.12
N VAL A 134 -3.40 1.82 -12.04
CA VAL A 134 -2.98 3.08 -12.67
C VAL A 134 -4.16 3.78 -13.35
N GLU A 135 -4.94 3.05 -14.15
CA GLU A 135 -6.12 3.61 -14.81
C GLU A 135 -7.20 4.06 -13.80
N LEU A 136 -7.46 3.25 -12.77
CA LEU A 136 -8.39 3.63 -11.70
C LEU A 136 -7.97 4.95 -11.02
N GLN A 137 -6.67 5.13 -10.77
CA GLN A 137 -6.16 6.32 -10.11
C GLN A 137 -6.24 7.59 -10.98
N LYS A 138 -6.26 7.45 -12.31
CA LYS A 138 -6.56 8.59 -13.22
C LYS A 138 -8.01 9.01 -13.07
N VAL A 139 -8.93 8.06 -13.11
CA VAL A 139 -10.37 8.31 -12.91
C VAL A 139 -10.64 8.97 -11.56
N VAL A 140 -10.04 8.47 -10.47
CA VAL A 140 -10.21 9.08 -9.13
C VAL A 140 -9.57 10.47 -9.05
N ALA A 141 -8.49 10.75 -9.81
CA ALA A 141 -7.89 12.08 -9.84
C ALA A 141 -8.79 13.14 -10.50
N GLU A 142 -9.60 12.73 -11.49
CA GLU A 142 -10.50 13.60 -12.24
C GLU A 142 -11.89 13.70 -11.59
N GLU A 143 -12.48 12.56 -11.24
CA GLU A 143 -13.87 12.45 -10.78
C GLU A 143 -14.00 12.38 -9.25
N GLY A 144 -12.90 12.13 -8.54
CA GLY A 144 -12.92 11.86 -7.10
C GLY A 144 -13.64 10.57 -6.73
N GLY A 145 -13.98 10.47 -5.44
CA GLY A 145 -14.79 9.39 -4.86
C GLY A 145 -14.03 8.14 -4.46
N PHE A 146 -14.75 7.18 -3.87
CA PHE A 146 -14.20 5.95 -3.29
C PHE A 146 -14.33 4.78 -4.25
N ARG A 147 -13.26 4.47 -4.98
CA ARG A 147 -13.24 3.38 -5.96
C ARG A 147 -12.21 2.32 -5.61
N ARG A 148 -12.49 1.07 -5.97
CA ARG A 148 -11.62 -0.08 -5.69
C ARG A 148 -11.69 -1.10 -6.83
N LEU A 149 -10.56 -1.75 -7.11
CA LEU A 149 -10.52 -2.84 -8.08
C LEU A 149 -11.21 -4.10 -7.57
N GLY A 150 -11.91 -4.78 -8.47
CA GLY A 150 -12.34 -6.17 -8.32
C GLY A 150 -11.16 -7.12 -8.56
N VAL A 151 -10.27 -7.23 -7.57
CA VAL A 151 -9.09 -8.11 -7.66
C VAL A 151 -9.53 -9.58 -7.63
N ARG A 152 -9.12 -10.34 -8.65
CA ARG A 152 -9.34 -11.79 -8.69
C ARG A 152 -8.29 -12.48 -7.84
N ARG A 153 -8.73 -13.37 -6.96
CA ARG A 153 -7.84 -14.13 -6.06
C ARG A 153 -7.91 -15.61 -6.35
N THR A 154 -6.82 -16.31 -6.07
CA THR A 154 -6.79 -17.77 -6.07
C THR A 154 -7.64 -18.30 -4.92
N ALA A 155 -8.13 -19.53 -5.05
CA ALA A 155 -8.77 -20.21 -3.93
C ALA A 155 -7.73 -20.40 -2.82
N THR A 156 -8.12 -20.18 -1.57
CA THR A 156 -7.29 -20.59 -0.43
C THR A 156 -7.06 -22.09 -0.52
N ALA A 157 -5.81 -22.53 -0.61
CA ALA A 157 -5.51 -23.93 -0.31
C ALA A 157 -6.07 -24.19 1.11
N GLY A 158 -7.01 -25.13 1.21
CA GLY A 158 -7.60 -25.51 2.48
C GLY A 158 -6.48 -25.87 3.46
N ALA A 159 -6.64 -25.43 4.71
CA ALA A 159 -5.82 -25.88 5.82
C ALA A 159 -5.98 -27.39 6.02
#